data_AF-A0A819ZUK0-F1
#
_entry.id   AF-A0A819ZUK0-F1
#
_cell.length_a   1.000
_cell.length_b   1.000
_cell.length_c   1.000
_cell.angle_alpha   90.00
_cell.angle_beta   90.00
_cell.angle_gamma   90.00
#
_symmetry.space_group_name_H-M   'P 1'
#
loop_
_entity.id
_entity.type
_entity.pdbx_description
1 polymer ?
#
loop_
_entity_poly.entity_id
_entity_poly.type
_entity_poly.pdbx_seq_one_letter_code
_entity_poly.pdbx_strand_id
1 'polypeptide(L)'
;TVAPLLWRQKLRHVYFQDGTRFDLDQTAAPTEILATYMNGEIAAAVQHYGQGRVGMIGPHPEADEEWYATHSLKNPDGRMSFDLFYDLIETLMKS
;
A
#
# COMPACT_ATOMS: atom_id res chain seq x y z
N THR A 1 -14.23 2.52 0.85
CA THR A 1 -14.36 1.99 -0.54
C THR A 1 -13.33 0.88 -0.76
N VAL A 2 -13.31 0.25 -1.92
CA VAL A 2 -12.24 -0.66 -2.34
C VAL A 2 -11.54 -0.05 -3.55
N ALA A 3 -10.25 0.24 -3.41
CA ALA A 3 -9.47 0.92 -4.44
C ALA A 3 -8.69 -0.10 -5.29
N PRO A 4 -8.76 -0.03 -6.63
CA PRO A 4 -7.80 -0.70 -7.49
C PRO A 4 -6.44 0.02 -7.42
N LEU A 5 -5.37 -0.76 -7.37
CA LEU A 5 -3.99 -0.27 -7.43
C LEU A 5 -3.08 -1.28 -8.11
N LEU A 6 -1.91 -0.84 -8.54
CA LEU A 6 -0.85 -1.70 -9.05
C LEU A 6 0.14 -1.96 -7.92
N TRP A 7 0.11 -3.15 -7.33
CA TRP A 7 1.10 -3.61 -6.35
C TRP A 7 2.13 -4.48 -7.03
N ARG A 8 3.42 -4.12 -6.99
CA ARG A 8 4.49 -4.82 -7.75
C ARG A 8 4.06 -5.04 -9.21
N GLN A 9 3.45 -4.01 -9.82
CA GLN A 9 2.90 -4.00 -11.18
C GLN A 9 1.71 -4.96 -11.43
N LYS A 10 1.16 -5.59 -10.39
CA LYS A 10 -0.04 -6.44 -10.50
C LYS A 10 -1.26 -5.69 -9.99
N LEU A 11 -2.35 -5.74 -10.76
CA LEU A 11 -3.62 -5.18 -10.31
C LEU A 11 -4.09 -5.92 -9.05
N ARG A 12 -4.42 -5.14 -8.02
CA ARG A 12 -4.93 -5.60 -6.73
C ARG A 12 -6.02 -4.66 -6.24
N HIS A 13 -6.89 -5.18 -5.40
CA HIS A 13 -7.94 -4.41 -4.74
C HIS A 13 -7.70 -4.39 -3.22
N VAL A 14 -7.76 -3.19 -2.63
CA VAL A 14 -7.46 -2.99 -1.22
C VAL A 14 -8.51 -2.08 -0.58
N TYR A 15 -8.83 -2.34 0.68
CA TYR A 15 -9.70 -1.45 1.45
C TYR A 15 -9.10 -0.05 1.51
N PHE A 16 -9.92 0.96 1.30
CA PHE A 16 -9.50 2.35 1.28
C PHE A 16 -10.51 3.21 2.04
N GLN A 17 -10.02 3.89 3.07
CA GLN A 17 -10.76 4.83 3.89
C GLN A 17 -9.86 6.03 4.15
N ASP A 18 -10.14 7.13 3.45
CA ASP A 18 -9.39 8.40 3.59
C ASP A 18 -7.86 8.25 3.51
N GLY A 19 -7.40 7.32 2.67
CA GLY A 19 -5.98 7.00 2.54
C GLY A 19 -5.18 8.14 1.91
N THR A 20 -3.90 8.20 2.22
CA THR A 20 -3.03 9.28 1.76
C THR A 20 -2.40 8.99 0.40
N ARG A 21 -1.89 10.05 -0.22
CA ARG A 21 -0.99 10.00 -1.38
C ARG A 21 0.37 10.56 -0.99
N PHE A 22 1.43 10.11 -1.66
CA PHE A 22 2.78 10.58 -1.39
C PHE A 22 3.38 11.24 -2.62
N ASP A 23 3.94 12.43 -2.42
CA ASP A 23 4.81 13.09 -3.39
C ASP A 23 6.27 12.75 -3.01
N LEU A 24 7.05 12.32 -4.00
CA LEU A 24 8.50 12.14 -3.81
C LEU A 24 9.22 13.43 -4.18
N ASP A 25 10.00 13.95 -3.23
CA ASP A 25 11.06 14.87 -3.56
C ASP A 25 12.13 14.11 -4.35
N GLN A 26 12.39 14.51 -5.60
CA GLN A 26 13.36 13.85 -6.48
C GLN A 26 14.80 13.96 -5.97
N THR A 27 15.05 14.85 -5.00
CA THR A 27 16.35 15.00 -4.32
C THR A 27 16.46 14.15 -3.06
N ALA A 28 15.38 13.49 -2.63
CA ALA A 28 15.36 12.64 -1.46
C ALA A 28 16.10 11.31 -1.67
N ALA A 29 16.29 10.60 -0.57
CA ALA A 29 16.94 9.30 -0.54
C ALA A 29 16.21 8.27 -1.44
N PRO A 30 16.93 7.21 -1.88
CA PRO A 30 16.33 6.14 -2.67
C PRO A 30 15.03 5.62 -2.06
N THR A 31 14.00 5.53 -2.89
CA THR A 31 12.66 5.10 -2.50
C THR A 31 12.25 3.91 -3.34
N GLU A 32 11.96 2.79 -2.69
CA GLU A 32 11.35 1.63 -3.33
C GLU A 32 9.83 1.81 -3.35
N ILE A 33 9.26 1.96 -4.54
CA ILE A 33 7.81 2.07 -4.72
C ILE A 33 7.24 0.65 -4.83
N LEU A 34 6.37 0.27 -3.90
CA LEU A 34 5.70 -1.04 -3.90
C LEU A 34 4.37 -0.97 -4.64
N ALA A 35 3.66 0.16 -4.54
CA ALA A 35 2.38 0.32 -5.20
C ALA A 35 2.07 1.73 -5.68
N THR A 36 1.32 1.81 -6.77
CA THR A 36 0.71 3.04 -7.29
C THR A 36 -0.79 2.88 -7.44
N TYR A 37 -1.55 3.93 -7.15
CA TYR A 37 -2.94 4.03 -7.54
C TYR A 37 -3.07 4.09 -9.07
N MET A 38 -4.28 3.85 -9.59
CA MET A 38 -4.51 3.84 -11.03
C MET A 38 -4.27 5.19 -11.72
N ASN A 39 -4.24 6.29 -10.96
CA ASN A 39 -3.89 7.63 -11.44
C ASN A 39 -2.37 7.89 -11.48
N GLY A 40 -1.54 6.92 -11.11
CA GLY A 40 -0.08 7.02 -11.08
C GLY A 40 0.51 7.53 -9.77
N GLU A 41 -0.30 7.99 -8.83
CA GLU A 41 0.17 8.44 -7.51
C GLU A 41 0.65 7.25 -6.67
N ILE A 42 1.61 7.50 -5.77
CA ILE A 42 2.18 6.45 -4.94
C ILE A 42 1.19 6.07 -3.84
N ALA A 43 0.91 4.76 -3.74
CA ALA A 43 0.05 4.18 -2.73
C ALA A 43 0.84 3.50 -1.60
N ALA A 44 2.02 2.93 -1.90
CA ALA A 44 2.91 2.33 -0.90
C ALA A 44 4.38 2.43 -1.33
N ALA A 45 5.25 2.77 -0.39
CA ALA A 45 6.70 2.88 -0.63
C ALA A 45 7.52 2.66 0.64
N VAL A 46 8.80 2.34 0.46
CA VAL A 46 9.82 2.31 1.51
C VAL A 46 10.95 3.25 1.12
N GLN A 47 11.31 4.18 2.00
CA GLN A 47 12.38 5.16 1.77
C GLN A 47 13.46 5.02 2.84
N HIS A 48 14.73 5.20 2.45
CA HIS A 48 15.84 5.30 3.41
C HIS A 48 15.80 6.64 4.18
N TYR A 49 16.00 6.59 5.49
CA TYR A 49 16.08 7.79 6.32
C TYR A 49 17.15 7.62 7.41
N GLY A 50 18.25 8.37 7.29
CA GLY A 50 19.41 8.21 8.15
C GLY A 50 20.01 6.79 8.04
N GLN A 51 20.09 6.09 9.17
CA GLN A 51 20.56 4.69 9.25
C GLN A 51 19.39 3.68 9.17
N GLY A 52 18.16 4.15 9.04
CA GLY A 52 16.96 3.33 9.02
C GLY A 52 16.18 3.49 7.72
N ARG A 53 14.94 3.00 7.75
CA ARG A 53 13.97 3.10 6.67
C ARG A 53 12.59 3.41 7.21
N VAL A 54 11.79 4.03 6.38
CA VAL A 54 10.40 4.39 6.67
C VAL A 54 9.52 3.73 5.62
N GLY A 55 8.58 2.90 6.08
CA GLY A 55 7.52 2.32 5.25
C GLY A 55 6.28 3.20 5.32
N MET A 56 5.70 3.50 4.16
CA MET A 56 4.54 4.36 4.03
C MET A 56 3.49 3.64 3.19
N ILE A 57 2.24 3.69 3.61
CA ILE A 57 1.12 3.09 2.90
C ILE A 57 -0.15 3.91 3.11
N GLY A 58 -0.87 4.19 2.02
CA GLY A 58 -2.14 4.90 2.01
C GLY A 58 -3.37 3.99 2.19
N PRO A 59 -3.52 2.89 1.42
CA PRO A 59 -4.63 1.95 1.60
C PRO A 59 -4.39 1.03 2.80
N HIS A 60 -5.43 0.28 3.20
CA HIS A 60 -5.38 -0.63 4.36
C HIS A 60 -5.37 -2.11 3.93
N PRO A 61 -4.24 -2.70 3.51
CA PRO A 61 -4.16 -4.13 3.24
C PRO A 61 -4.29 -5.01 4.49
N GLU A 62 -4.17 -4.42 5.68
CA GLU A 62 -4.43 -5.03 6.98
C GLU A 62 -5.91 -5.10 7.36
N ALA A 63 -6.79 -4.46 6.58
CA ALA A 63 -8.23 -4.52 6.82
C ALA A 63 -8.73 -5.97 6.69
N ASP A 64 -9.35 -6.47 7.74
CA ASP A 64 -9.96 -7.80 7.80
C ASP A 64 -11.42 -7.79 7.30
N GLU A 65 -12.08 -8.94 7.36
CA GLU A 65 -13.45 -9.10 6.88
C GLU A 65 -14.46 -8.17 7.59
N GLU A 66 -14.23 -7.82 8.87
CA GLU A 66 -15.12 -6.98 9.65
C GLU A 66 -15.15 -5.54 9.12
N TRP A 67 -14.00 -5.02 8.69
CA TRP A 67 -13.91 -3.67 8.10
C TRP A 67 -14.74 -3.55 6.82
N TYR A 68 -14.68 -4.58 5.96
CA TYR A 68 -15.49 -4.65 4.75
C TYR A 68 -16.98 -4.82 5.09
N ALA A 69 -17.31 -5.71 6.03
CA ALA A 69 -18.68 -5.99 6.43
C ALA A 69 -19.39 -4.76 7.00
N THR A 70 -18.68 -3.96 7.83
CA THR A 70 -19.18 -2.71 8.42
C THR A 70 -19.72 -1.74 7.37
N HIS A 71 -19.15 -1.76 6.16
CA HIS A 71 -19.54 -0.89 5.06
C HIS A 71 -20.20 -1.64 3.90
N SER A 72 -20.59 -2.91 4.10
CA SER A 72 -21.18 -3.78 3.08
C SER A 72 -20.32 -3.88 1.80
N LEU A 73 -19.01 -3.81 1.96
CA LEU A 73 -18.04 -3.88 0.86
C LEU A 73 -17.64 -5.33 0.57
N LYS A 74 -17.19 -5.57 -0.66
CA LYS A 74 -16.58 -6.84 -1.07
C LYS A 74 -15.28 -6.53 -1.79
N ASN A 75 -14.23 -7.30 -1.49
CA ASN A 75 -13.00 -7.23 -2.26
C ASN A 75 -13.18 -7.99 -3.59
N PRO A 76 -13.03 -7.35 -4.77
CA PRO A 76 -13.14 -8.03 -6.06
C PRO A 76 -12.12 -9.16 -6.27
N ASP A 77 -10.98 -9.13 -5.57
CA ASP A 77 -9.98 -10.21 -5.62
C ASP A 77 -10.47 -11.49 -4.89
N GLY A 78 -11.62 -11.44 -4.21
CA GLY A 78 -12.21 -12.57 -3.49
C GLY A 78 -11.45 -12.96 -2.21
N ARG A 79 -10.51 -12.13 -1.76
CA ARG A 79 -9.66 -12.38 -0.58
C ARG A 79 -9.22 -11.10 0.09
N MET A 80 -8.79 -11.19 1.36
CA MET A 80 -8.12 -10.09 2.07
C MET A 80 -6.70 -9.89 1.54
N SER A 81 -6.16 -8.69 1.75
CA SER A 81 -4.91 -8.24 1.14
C SER A 81 -3.70 -8.30 2.07
N PHE A 82 -3.73 -9.17 3.09
CA PHE A 82 -2.66 -9.32 4.09
C PHE A 82 -1.29 -9.64 3.45
N ASP A 83 -1.28 -10.34 2.31
CA ASP A 83 -0.05 -10.61 1.56
C ASP A 83 0.68 -9.33 1.12
N LEU A 84 -0.05 -8.26 0.85
CA LEU A 84 0.52 -6.95 0.51
C LEU A 84 1.12 -6.27 1.75
N PHE A 85 0.47 -6.38 2.90
CA PHE A 85 1.01 -5.86 4.15
C PHE A 85 2.32 -6.58 4.52
N TYR A 86 2.37 -7.90 4.37
CA TYR A 86 3.60 -8.66 4.57
C TYR A 86 4.72 -8.24 3.61
N ASP A 87 4.45 -8.04 2.31
CA ASP A 87 5.47 -7.55 1.35
C ASP A 87 6.03 -6.17 1.78
N LEU A 88 5.18 -5.28 2.30
CA LEU A 88 5.64 -3.99 2.85
C LEU A 88 6.59 -4.18 4.04
N ILE A 89 6.20 -5.00 5.02
CA ILE A 89 7.02 -5.25 6.21
C ILE A 89 8.32 -5.96 5.84
N GLU A 90 8.28 -6.98 4.99
CA GLU A 90 9.48 -7.67 4.51
C GLU A 90 10.42 -6.69 3.80
N THR A 91 9.88 -5.83 2.93
CA THR A 91 10.68 -4.80 2.22
C THR A 91 11.27 -3.78 3.18
N LEU A 92 10.53 -3.37 4.21
CA LEU A 92 11.00 -2.47 5.27
C LEU A 92 12.10 -3.10 6.13
N MET A 93 12.14 -4.43 6.26
CA MET A 93 13.08 -5.14 7.14
C MET A 93 14.32 -5.69 6.44
N LYS A 94 14.35 -5.79 5.09
CA LYS A 94 15.51 -6.31 4.31
C LYS A 94 16.81 -5.55 4.56
N SER A 95 17.82 -6.11 5.22
CA SER A 95 19.10 -5.42 5.46
C SER A 95 19.82 -5.01 4.18
#